data_AF-A0A4Y3R0Z2-F1
#
_entry.id   AF-A0A4Y3R0Z2-F1
#
_cell.length_a   1.000
_cell.length_b   1.000
_cell.length_c   1.000
_cell.angle_alpha   90.00
_cell.angle_beta   90.00
_cell.angle_gamma   90.00
#
_symmetry.space_group_name_H-M   'P 1'
#
loop_
_entity.id
_entity.type
_entity.pdbx_description
1 polymer ?
#
loop_
_entity_poly.entity_id
_entity_poly.type
_entity_poly.pdbx_seq_one_letter_code
_entity_poly.pdbx_strand_id
1 'polypeptide(L)'
;MAIWDKAPVDLVVYEKPLVDDGYGGQVPGVGKAHRIRAFVQPIDADDNSSQGWSEPARYKVITRDAPAERWSHVEMDGASWTVSEIPRLHRGSARTQFVTAVIERRG
;
A
#
# COMPACT_ATOMS: atom_id res chain seq x y z
N MET A 1 -14.31 -10.85 14.38
CA MET A 1 -12.89 -10.64 14.02
C MET A 1 -12.80 -9.28 13.37
N ALA A 2 -12.59 -8.22 14.16
CA ALA A 2 -12.51 -6.87 13.62
C ALA A 2 -11.07 -6.64 13.15
N ILE A 3 -10.91 -6.18 11.92
CA ILE A 3 -9.59 -5.82 11.36
C ILE A 3 -8.83 -4.81 12.25
N TRP A 4 -9.56 -4.08 13.09
CA TRP A 4 -9.07 -3.13 14.08
C TRP A 4 -8.41 -3.76 15.32
N ASP A 5 -8.48 -5.09 15.49
CA ASP A 5 -7.88 -5.80 16.65
C ASP A 5 -6.38 -6.10 16.47
N LYS A 6 -5.83 -5.98 15.24
CA LYS A 6 -4.38 -6.08 15.01
C LYS A 6 -3.69 -4.75 15.33
N ALA A 7 -2.48 -4.79 15.90
CA ALA A 7 -1.72 -3.56 16.10
C ALA A 7 -1.45 -2.89 14.73
N PRO A 8 -1.71 -1.57 14.59
CA PRO A 8 -1.32 -0.83 13.39
C PRO A 8 0.20 -0.91 13.22
N VAL A 9 0.65 -1.17 11.99
CA VAL A 9 2.07 -1.17 11.60
C VAL A 9 2.43 0.18 10.97
N ASP A 10 3.68 0.59 11.18
CA ASP A 10 4.22 1.80 10.58
C ASP A 10 4.77 1.48 9.19
N LEU A 11 4.32 2.22 8.19
CA LEU A 11 4.72 2.06 6.79
C LEU A 11 5.28 3.38 6.25
N VAL A 12 6.20 3.29 5.28
CA VAL A 12 6.61 4.45 4.46
C VAL A 12 6.04 4.29 3.07
N VAL A 13 5.13 5.18 2.67
CA VAL A 13 4.51 5.20 1.35
C VAL A 13 5.22 6.22 0.46
N TYR A 14 5.60 5.81 -0.74
CA TYR A 14 6.16 6.71 -1.74
C TYR A 14 5.14 7.05 -2.82
N GLU A 15 4.80 8.32 -2.95
CA GLU A 15 3.90 8.79 -4.02
C GLU A 15 4.52 8.59 -5.41
N LYS A 16 3.65 8.52 -6.41
CA LYS A 16 3.99 8.51 -7.83
C LYS A 16 3.17 9.60 -8.54
N PRO A 17 3.49 10.88 -8.31
CA PRO A 17 2.79 11.97 -8.96
C PRO A 17 3.00 11.90 -10.47
N LEU A 18 2.01 12.34 -11.21
CA LEU A 18 2.17 12.65 -12.64
C LEU A 18 2.65 14.09 -12.75
N VAL A 19 3.77 14.30 -13.43
CA VAL A 19 4.32 15.62 -13.72
C VAL A 19 4.22 15.90 -15.22
N ASP A 20 3.99 17.17 -15.57
CA ASP A 20 3.95 17.64 -16.96
C ASP A 20 5.31 17.40 -17.62
N ASP A 21 5.31 16.86 -18.83
CA ASP A 21 6.52 16.59 -19.60
C ASP A 21 7.00 17.76 -20.47
N GLY A 22 6.26 18.88 -20.47
CA GLY A 22 6.54 20.08 -21.26
C GLY A 22 6.02 20.02 -22.70
N TYR A 23 5.40 18.91 -23.10
CA TYR A 23 4.85 18.67 -24.44
C TYR A 23 3.34 18.37 -24.42
N GLY A 24 2.68 18.62 -23.28
CA GLY A 24 1.25 18.34 -23.08
C GLY A 24 0.95 16.90 -22.66
N GLY A 25 1.98 16.10 -22.37
CA GLY A 25 1.86 14.78 -21.77
C GLY A 25 2.15 14.79 -20.27
N GLN A 26 2.07 13.61 -19.65
CA GLN A 26 2.36 13.42 -18.24
C GLN A 26 3.30 12.22 -18.04
N VAL A 27 4.36 12.41 -17.26
CA VAL A 27 5.33 11.37 -16.91
C VAL A 27 5.36 11.13 -15.39
N PRO A 28 5.78 9.94 -14.93
CA PRO A 28 5.99 9.70 -13.50
C PRO A 28 7.06 10.64 -12.93
N GLY A 29 6.72 11.42 -11.92
CA GLY A 29 7.64 12.28 -11.17
C GLY A 29 8.16 11.61 -9.90
N VAL A 30 9.10 12.28 -9.23
CA VAL A 30 9.58 11.89 -7.89
C VAL A 30 8.56 12.35 -6.87
N GLY A 31 7.88 11.40 -6.21
CA GLY A 31 6.88 11.67 -5.18
C GLY A 31 7.45 11.85 -3.78
N LYS A 32 6.62 12.37 -2.87
CA LYS A 32 6.98 12.49 -1.45
C LYS A 32 6.84 11.15 -0.73
N ALA A 33 7.58 11.00 0.36
CA ALA A 33 7.47 9.88 1.28
C ALA A 33 6.55 10.25 2.45
N HIS A 34 5.61 9.36 2.78
CA HIS A 34 4.63 9.54 3.85
C HIS A 34 4.74 8.40 4.85
N ARG A 35 4.96 8.74 6.13
CA ARG A 35 4.86 7.77 7.22
C ARG A 35 3.41 7.63 7.63
N ILE A 36 2.89 6.41 7.59
CA ILE A 36 1.49 6.13 7.89
C ILE A 36 1.38 4.99 8.89
N ARG A 37 0.29 4.98 9.67
CA ARG A 37 -0.11 3.80 10.45
C ARG A 37 -1.21 3.07 9.68
N ALA A 38 -1.00 1.78 9.44
CA ALA A 38 -1.91 1.00 8.63
C ALA A 38 -2.19 -0.37 9.24
N PHE A 39 -3.34 -0.93 8.88
CA PHE A 39 -3.63 -2.34 9.07
C PHE A 39 -3.19 -3.10 7.83
N VAL A 40 -2.42 -4.16 8.03
CA VAL A 40 -1.88 -4.99 6.96
C VAL A 40 -2.44 -6.40 7.09
N GLN A 41 -3.16 -6.84 6.06
CA GLN A 41 -3.83 -8.14 6.01
C GLN A 41 -3.23 -8.97 4.88
N PRO A 42 -2.72 -10.18 5.12
CA PRO A 42 -2.29 -11.07 4.03
C PRO A 42 -3.49 -11.40 3.14
N ILE A 43 -3.30 -11.32 1.81
CA ILE A 43 -4.35 -11.64 0.83
C ILE A 43 -4.20 -13.08 0.35
N ASP A 44 -2.98 -13.59 0.31
CA ASP A 44 -2.71 -14.97 -0.08
C ASP A 44 -2.67 -15.86 1.15
N ALA A 45 -3.51 -16.90 1.15
CA ALA A 45 -3.20 -18.14 1.82
C ALA A 45 -2.41 -18.95 0.80
N ASP A 46 -1.08 -18.91 0.85
CA ASP A 46 -0.29 -19.69 -0.09
C ASP A 46 -0.45 -21.18 0.27
N ASP A 47 -1.26 -21.90 -0.51
CA ASP A 47 -1.53 -23.34 -0.40
C ASP A 47 -0.31 -24.17 -0.84
N ASN A 48 0.81 -23.51 -1.19
CA ASN A 48 2.01 -24.11 -1.73
C ASN A 48 3.20 -24.12 -0.76
N SER A 49 2.94 -24.09 0.55
CA SER A 49 3.97 -24.27 1.59
C SER A 49 4.42 -25.74 1.72
N SER A 50 4.72 -26.40 0.60
CA SER A 50 5.15 -27.80 0.61
C SER A 50 6.52 -28.00 1.28
N GLN A 51 7.28 -26.94 1.61
CA GLN A 51 8.53 -27.01 2.36
C GLN A 51 8.86 -25.66 3.02
N GLY A 52 8.45 -25.47 4.27
CA GLY A 52 8.84 -24.33 5.10
C GLY A 52 7.86 -23.15 5.09
N TRP A 53 7.83 -22.41 6.20
CA TRP A 53 7.00 -21.22 6.37
C TRP A 53 7.46 -20.13 5.38
N SER A 54 6.70 -19.94 4.29
CA SER A 54 6.92 -18.83 3.37
C SER A 54 6.12 -17.60 3.81
N GLU A 55 6.77 -16.44 3.76
CA GLU A 55 6.11 -15.16 4.02
C GLU A 55 5.09 -14.87 2.91
N PRO A 56 3.88 -14.36 3.23
CA PRO A 56 2.87 -14.02 2.22
C PRO A 56 3.42 -13.14 1.10
N ALA A 57 3.13 -13.50 -0.14
CA ALA A 57 3.57 -12.75 -1.32
C ALA A 57 2.83 -11.42 -1.48
N ARG A 58 1.59 -11.32 -0.98
CA ARG A 58 0.73 -10.13 -1.11
C ARG A 58 0.01 -9.75 0.18
N TYR A 59 -0.10 -8.44 0.40
CA TYR A 59 -0.81 -7.85 1.52
C TYR A 59 -1.77 -6.74 1.07
N LYS A 60 -2.90 -6.63 1.78
CA LYS A 60 -3.82 -5.49 1.71
C LYS A 60 -3.46 -4.50 2.81
N VAL A 61 -3.15 -3.28 2.43
CA VAL A 61 -2.92 -2.14 3.32
C VAL A 61 -4.23 -1.37 3.48
N ILE A 62 -4.59 -1.01 4.71
CA ILE A 62 -5.77 -0.21 5.03
C ILE A 62 -5.36 0.92 5.98
N THR A 63 -5.61 2.16 5.60
CA THR A 63 -5.17 3.34 6.35
C THR A 63 -6.17 4.49 6.25
N ARG A 64 -6.16 5.40 7.23
CA ARG A 64 -6.95 6.65 7.18
C ARG A 64 -6.10 7.86 6.81
N ASP A 65 -4.78 7.75 6.98
CA ASP A 65 -3.85 8.89 6.96
C ASP A 65 -2.87 8.74 5.79
N ALA A 66 -3.39 8.66 4.56
CA ALA A 66 -2.55 8.55 3.38
C ALA A 66 -3.17 9.25 2.16
N PRO A 67 -2.33 9.78 1.24
CA PRO A 67 -2.82 10.21 -0.06
C PRO A 67 -3.47 9.00 -0.76
N ALA A 68 -4.67 9.18 -1.32
CA ALA A 68 -5.30 8.12 -2.09
C ALA A 68 -4.70 7.96 -3.49
N GLU A 69 -3.93 8.94 -3.94
CA GLU A 69 -3.47 9.01 -5.32
C GLU A 69 -2.12 8.30 -5.47
N ARG A 70 -2.06 7.42 -6.49
CA ARG A 70 -0.91 6.71 -7.05
C ARG A 70 0.30 6.56 -6.13
N TRP A 71 0.41 5.42 -5.46
CA TRP A 71 1.64 5.01 -4.78
C TRP A 71 2.55 4.27 -5.77
N SER A 72 3.87 4.39 -5.58
CA SER A 72 4.86 3.63 -6.34
C SER A 72 5.23 2.33 -5.62
N HIS A 73 5.66 2.46 -4.38
CA HIS A 73 6.08 1.38 -3.50
C HIS A 73 5.89 1.78 -2.04
N VAL A 74 5.98 0.79 -1.16
CA VAL A 74 5.84 0.94 0.28
C VAL A 74 7.00 0.22 0.96
N GLU A 75 7.57 0.83 1.99
CA GLU A 75 8.47 0.12 2.92
C GLU A 75 7.70 -0.38 4.13
N MET A 76 7.91 -1.66 4.43
CA MET A 76 7.37 -2.36 5.60
C MET A 76 8.48 -3.23 6.18
N ASP A 77 8.77 -3.06 7.47
CA ASP A 77 9.82 -3.81 8.19
C ASP A 77 11.19 -3.81 7.49
N GLY A 78 11.55 -2.68 6.88
CA GLY A 78 12.81 -2.51 6.14
C GLY A 78 12.85 -3.17 4.76
N ALA A 79 11.78 -3.84 4.34
CA ALA A 79 11.62 -4.39 3.01
C ALA A 79 10.79 -3.47 2.12
N SER A 80 11.14 -3.39 0.83
CA SER A 80 10.40 -2.63 -0.18
C SER A 80 9.39 -3.52 -0.90
N TRP A 81 8.15 -3.05 -0.97
CA TRP A 81 7.00 -3.73 -1.56
C TRP A 81 6.42 -2.90 -2.70
N THR A 82 6.17 -3.54 -3.84
CA THR A 82 5.56 -2.87 -5.00
C THR A 82 4.08 -2.72 -4.77
N VAL A 83 3.51 -1.57 -5.13
CA VAL A 83 2.06 -1.37 -5.11
C VAL A 83 1.49 -1.91 -6.42
N SER A 84 0.70 -2.98 -6.34
CA SER A 84 0.23 -3.72 -7.53
C SER A 84 -1.04 -3.12 -8.15
N GLU A 85 -1.84 -2.40 -7.36
CA GLU A 85 -3.03 -1.70 -7.81
C GLU A 85 -3.04 -0.25 -7.35
N ILE A 86 -3.69 0.62 -8.13
CA ILE A 86 -3.91 2.01 -7.72
C ILE A 86 -4.69 2.00 -6.38
N PRO A 87 -4.20 2.72 -5.35
CA PRO A 87 -4.91 2.79 -4.08
C PRO A 87 -6.34 3.32 -4.27
N ARG A 88 -7.28 2.70 -3.55
CA ARG A 88 -8.70 3.04 -3.63
C ARG A 88 -9.08 3.85 -2.41
N LEU A 89 -9.62 5.06 -2.65
CA LEU A 89 -10.28 5.84 -1.62
C LEU A 89 -11.71 5.34 -1.42
N HIS A 90 -11.98 4.85 -0.22
CA HIS A 90 -13.34 4.55 0.23
C HIS A 90 -13.91 5.80 0.89
N ARG A 91 -14.84 6.43 0.18
CA ARG A 91 -15.47 7.68 0.63
C ARG A 91 -16.48 7.40 1.74
N GLY A 92 -16.66 8.38 2.62
CA GLY A 92 -17.59 8.33 3.73
C GLY A 92 -17.55 9.63 4.52
N SER A 93 -18.11 9.63 5.72
CA SER A 93 -17.86 10.69 6.69
C SER A 93 -16.37 10.74 7.05
N ALA A 94 -15.89 11.83 7.66
CA ALA A 94 -14.52 11.90 8.16
C ALA A 94 -14.15 10.72 9.10
N ARG A 95 -15.15 10.14 9.79
CA ARG A 95 -14.99 8.97 10.67
C ARG A 95 -14.98 7.63 9.94
N THR A 96 -15.43 7.55 8.69
CA THR A 96 -15.56 6.30 7.95
C THR A 96 -14.76 6.25 6.65
N GLN A 97 -14.12 7.35 6.25
CA GLN A 97 -13.20 7.35 5.11
C GLN A 97 -11.90 6.57 5.41
N PHE A 98 -11.41 5.84 4.42
CA PHE A 98 -10.13 5.13 4.45
C PHE A 98 -9.62 4.84 3.04
N VAL A 99 -8.33 4.56 2.92
CA VAL A 99 -7.65 4.14 1.70
C VAL A 99 -7.28 2.67 1.82
N THR A 100 -7.43 1.93 0.72
CA THR A 100 -6.89 0.57 0.59
C THR A 100 -5.91 0.47 -0.56
N ALA A 101 -4.79 -0.21 -0.36
CA ALA A 101 -3.84 -0.56 -1.42
C ALA A 101 -3.48 -2.05 -1.32
N VAL A 102 -3.03 -2.62 -2.44
CA VAL A 102 -2.43 -3.97 -2.46
C VAL A 102 -0.95 -3.81 -2.72
N ILE A 103 -0.14 -4.47 -1.90
CA ILE A 103 1.31 -4.52 -2.02
C ILE A 103 1.77 -5.95 -2.23
N GLU A 104 2.82 -6.12 -3.02
CA GLU A 104 3.40 -7.42 -3.36
C GLU A 104 4.92 -7.38 -3.31
N ARG A 105 5.53 -8.50 -2.92
CA ARG A 105 6.98 -8.61 -2.89
C ARG A 105 7.47 -8.61 -4.33
N ARG A 106 8.47 -7.78 -4.62
CA ARG A 106 9.12 -7.78 -5.94
C ARG A 106 9.77 -9.16 -6.15
N GLY A 107 9.21 -9.93 -7.09
CA GLY A 107 9.82 -11.16 -7.60
C GLY A 107 11.10 -10.87 -8.37
#